data_AF-A0A1Z8WTC0-F1
#
_entry.id   AF-A0A1Z8WTC0-F1
#
_cell.length_a   1.000
_cell.length_b   1.000
_cell.length_c   1.000
_cell.angle_alpha   90.00
_cell.angle_beta   90.00
_cell.angle_gamma   90.00
#
_symmetry.space_group_name_H-M   'P 1'
#
loop_
_entity.id
_entity.type
_entity.pdbx_description
1 polymer ?
#
loop_
_entity_poly.entity_id
_entity_poly.type
_entity_poly.pdbx_seq_one_letter_code
_entity_poly.pdbx_strand_id
1 'polypeptide(L)'
;MVYQVGEIKVKHLRKYIRSILKEEKKVLGYIKPDSAFFTLGEWEYFCNKMLELQKQGHDTRGGGISLNSEIVSLVTQYFDFQLNTEVNRYDLLTYKNVMDFIEDFVNHRFWGLEKEFGHYFPDISKLRIAYFYSRGDIEPYALIDDEFTNQLYGSTYNPKSLMHYTTEKHALNMVKVIENNQNSYDISSFTVAERPFFRKESNYIVEFIGNVRAGFRSDIKSFATSSGRRAVNLYRLEYPGKDINNICYELDSCDGEIRTSLWNEYIATPIKVLNIRKIN
;
A
#
# COMPACT_ATOMS: atom_id res chain seq x y z
N MET A 1 -14.70 -40.20 -11.83
CA MET A 1 -14.53 -40.12 -10.36
C MET A 1 -13.04 -40.17 -10.01
N VAL A 2 -12.27 -39.13 -10.37
CA VAL A 2 -10.82 -39.08 -10.11
C VAL A 2 -10.40 -37.60 -10.01
N TYR A 3 -10.56 -36.93 -8.87
CA TYR A 3 -9.93 -35.62 -8.60
C TYR A 3 -9.81 -35.25 -7.09
N GLN A 4 -9.85 -36.22 -6.16
CA GLN A 4 -9.79 -35.92 -4.72
C GLN A 4 -8.46 -36.27 -4.02
N VAL A 5 -7.52 -36.94 -4.70
CA VAL A 5 -6.30 -37.48 -4.05
C VAL A 5 -5.14 -36.46 -4.05
N GLY A 6 -5.16 -35.46 -4.94
CA GLY A 6 -4.10 -34.46 -5.07
C GLY A 6 -4.17 -33.31 -4.05
N GLU A 7 -5.37 -32.76 -3.81
CA GLU A 7 -5.55 -31.60 -2.90
C GLU A 7 -5.26 -31.93 -1.44
N ILE A 8 -5.60 -33.14 -1.00
CA ILE A 8 -5.42 -33.58 0.40
C ILE A 8 -3.92 -33.63 0.74
N LYS A 9 -3.07 -34.13 -0.17
CA LYS A 9 -1.62 -34.24 0.06
C LYS A 9 -0.93 -32.88 0.18
N VAL A 10 -1.33 -31.90 -0.64
CA VAL A 10 -0.75 -30.54 -0.59
C VAL A 10 -1.11 -29.81 0.71
N LYS A 11 -2.33 -30.01 1.23
CA LYS A 11 -2.78 -29.40 2.48
C LYS A 11 -2.01 -29.93 3.70
N HIS A 12 -1.72 -31.24 3.74
CA HIS A 12 -0.92 -31.85 4.80
C HIS A 12 0.56 -31.46 4.72
N LEU A 13 1.13 -31.41 3.51
CA LEU A 13 2.51 -30.97 3.31
C LEU A 13 2.70 -29.51 3.73
N ARG A 14 1.75 -28.61 3.42
CA ARG A 14 1.79 -27.21 3.86
C ARG A 14 1.69 -27.06 5.38
N LYS A 15 0.84 -27.85 6.05
CA LYS A 15 0.72 -27.84 7.51
C LYS A 15 2.02 -28.31 8.17
N TYR A 16 2.67 -29.31 7.58
CA TYR A 16 3.97 -29.82 8.01
C TYR A 16 5.09 -28.78 7.79
N ILE A 17 5.18 -28.17 6.60
CA ILE A 17 6.16 -27.10 6.31
C ILE A 17 5.99 -25.92 7.27
N ARG A 18 4.76 -25.45 7.52
CA ARG A 18 4.48 -24.38 8.51
C ARG A 18 4.82 -24.78 9.95
N SER A 19 4.78 -26.07 10.28
CA SER A 19 5.19 -26.56 11.60
C SER A 19 6.71 -26.65 11.78
N ILE A 20 7.45 -26.76 10.67
CA ILE A 20 8.92 -26.83 10.66
C ILE A 20 9.53 -25.42 10.54
N LEU A 21 8.93 -24.56 9.71
CA LEU A 21 9.31 -23.16 9.61
C LEU A 21 8.85 -22.43 10.87
N LYS A 22 9.70 -22.42 11.90
CA LYS A 22 9.65 -21.37 12.92
C LYS A 22 9.98 -20.06 12.22
N GLU A 23 8.96 -19.31 11.82
CA GLU A 23 9.12 -17.91 11.49
C GLU A 23 9.67 -17.20 12.73
N GLU A 24 10.99 -16.98 12.78
CA GLU A 24 11.64 -16.24 13.89
C GLU A 24 11.10 -14.80 13.99
N LYS A 25 10.47 -14.30 12.92
CA LYS A 25 9.76 -13.03 12.87
C LYS A 25 8.44 -13.24 12.13
N LYS A 26 7.33 -12.99 12.82
CA LYS A 26 6.02 -12.82 12.19
C LYS A 26 6.06 -11.54 11.37
N VAL A 27 6.53 -11.60 10.13
CA VAL A 27 6.28 -10.55 9.15
C VAL A 27 4.80 -10.64 8.86
N LEU A 28 4.00 -9.79 9.49
CA LEU A 28 2.59 -9.64 9.14
C LEU A 28 2.56 -9.32 7.64
N GLY A 29 2.14 -10.29 6.82
CA GLY A 29 2.33 -10.35 5.37
C GLY A 29 1.68 -9.22 4.55
N TYR A 30 2.14 -7.99 4.77
CA TYR A 30 1.64 -6.75 4.20
C TYR A 30 2.71 -5.97 3.46
N ILE A 31 3.96 -6.45 3.44
CA ILE A 31 5.02 -5.80 2.67
C ILE A 31 4.81 -6.15 1.19
N LYS A 32 4.78 -5.11 0.36
CA LYS A 32 4.67 -5.23 -1.10
C LYS A 32 5.92 -4.68 -1.79
N PRO A 33 6.34 -5.25 -2.93
CA PRO A 33 7.59 -4.85 -3.56
C PRO A 33 7.46 -3.48 -4.23
N ASP A 34 8.48 -2.64 -4.08
CA ASP A 34 8.57 -1.34 -4.78
C ASP A 34 8.62 -1.53 -6.31
N SER A 35 9.07 -2.70 -6.78
CA SER A 35 9.13 -3.03 -8.22
C SER A 35 7.77 -3.25 -8.87
N ALA A 36 6.68 -3.33 -8.09
CA ALA A 36 5.32 -3.43 -8.63
C ALA A 36 4.67 -2.06 -8.90
N PHE A 37 5.36 -0.95 -8.58
CA PHE A 37 4.87 0.40 -8.78
C PHE A 37 5.47 1.01 -10.05
N PHE A 38 4.60 1.50 -10.92
CA PHE A 38 4.97 2.07 -12.22
C PHE A 38 4.31 3.43 -12.42
N THR A 39 4.98 4.32 -13.13
CA THR A 39 4.43 5.61 -13.57
C THR A 39 3.29 5.41 -14.58
N LEU A 40 2.49 6.46 -14.83
CA LEU A 40 1.44 6.37 -15.85
C LEU A 40 1.99 6.08 -17.24
N GLY A 41 3.17 6.62 -17.59
CA GLY A 41 3.80 6.34 -18.88
C GLY A 41 4.24 4.87 -19.04
N GLU A 42 4.71 4.24 -17.96
CA GLU A 42 5.03 2.80 -17.97
C GLU A 42 3.77 1.94 -18.08
N TRP A 43 2.71 2.29 -17.34
CA TRP A 43 1.40 1.63 -17.49
C TRP A 43 0.81 1.79 -18.87
N GLU A 44 0.90 2.99 -19.46
CA GLU A 44 0.45 3.26 -20.83
C GLU A 44 1.20 2.40 -21.85
N TYR A 45 2.52 2.28 -21.70
CA TYR A 45 3.33 1.39 -22.54
C TYR A 45 2.82 -0.06 -22.46
N PHE A 46 2.58 -0.56 -21.24
CA PHE A 46 2.00 -1.89 -21.04
C PHE A 46 0.63 -2.03 -21.74
N CYS A 47 -0.29 -1.10 -21.50
CA CYS A 47 -1.63 -1.14 -22.08
C CYS A 47 -1.60 -1.10 -23.61
N ASN A 48 -0.80 -0.21 -24.20
CA ASN A 48 -0.67 -0.11 -25.65
C ASN A 48 -0.09 -1.38 -26.27
N LYS A 49 0.93 -2.00 -25.65
CA LYS A 49 1.46 -3.29 -26.10
C LYS A 49 0.44 -4.41 -26.01
N MET A 50 -0.32 -4.47 -24.92
CA MET A 50 -1.40 -5.44 -24.76
C MET A 50 -2.50 -5.25 -25.80
N LEU A 51 -2.91 -4.01 -26.10
CA LEU A 51 -3.90 -3.71 -27.15
C LEU A 51 -3.41 -4.08 -28.56
N GLU A 52 -2.12 -3.89 -28.86
CA GLU A 52 -1.50 -4.36 -30.12
C GLU A 52 -1.62 -5.88 -30.28
N LEU A 53 -1.35 -6.62 -29.20
CA LEU A 53 -1.47 -8.08 -29.18
C LEU A 53 -2.94 -8.54 -29.30
N GLN A 54 -3.88 -7.83 -28.66
CA GLN A 54 -5.31 -8.12 -28.79
C GLN A 54 -5.82 -7.97 -30.22
N LYS A 55 -5.33 -6.97 -30.97
CA LYS A 55 -5.65 -6.81 -32.41
C LYS A 55 -5.18 -8.00 -33.25
N GLN A 56 -4.17 -8.74 -32.79
CA GLN A 56 -3.66 -9.96 -33.42
C GLN A 56 -4.40 -11.22 -32.93
N GLY A 57 -5.41 -11.07 -32.07
CA GLY A 57 -6.16 -12.17 -31.48
C GLY A 57 -5.52 -12.79 -30.24
N HIS A 58 -4.53 -12.13 -29.64
CA HIS A 58 -3.89 -12.56 -28.41
C HIS A 58 -4.39 -11.73 -27.23
N ASP A 59 -5.06 -12.36 -26.25
CA ASP A 59 -5.56 -11.68 -25.06
C ASP A 59 -5.41 -12.54 -23.80
N THR A 60 -5.79 -11.99 -22.65
CA THR A 60 -5.73 -12.65 -21.34
C THR A 60 -7.00 -13.45 -21.00
N ARG A 61 -8.00 -13.50 -21.89
CA ARG A 61 -9.28 -14.17 -21.63
C ARG A 61 -9.08 -15.69 -21.56
N GLY A 62 -9.85 -16.32 -20.68
CA GLY A 62 -9.82 -17.78 -20.50
C GLY A 62 -8.75 -18.30 -19.52
N GLY A 63 -7.98 -17.44 -18.86
CA GLY A 63 -7.17 -17.83 -17.69
C GLY A 63 -5.96 -18.74 -17.97
N GLY A 64 -5.61 -18.93 -19.25
CA GLY A 64 -4.28 -19.37 -19.72
C GLY A 64 -3.98 -20.87 -19.75
N ILE A 65 -3.68 -21.38 -20.95
CA ILE A 65 -2.61 -22.37 -21.27
C ILE A 65 -1.93 -22.05 -22.62
N SER A 66 -2.50 -21.16 -23.46
CA SER A 66 -1.96 -20.79 -24.78
C SER A 66 -1.70 -19.28 -24.93
N LEU A 67 -1.19 -18.63 -23.88
CA LEU A 67 -0.85 -17.20 -23.98
C LEU A 67 0.41 -17.04 -24.84
N ASN A 68 0.36 -16.08 -25.75
CA ASN A 68 1.54 -15.62 -26.50
C ASN A 68 2.67 -15.27 -25.51
N SER A 69 3.91 -15.64 -25.81
CA SER A 69 5.06 -15.43 -24.91
C SER A 69 5.27 -13.96 -24.54
N GLU A 70 4.90 -13.03 -25.43
CA GLU A 70 4.99 -11.59 -25.17
C GLU A 70 3.96 -11.16 -24.13
N ILE A 71 2.72 -11.68 -24.18
CA ILE A 71 1.71 -11.45 -23.12
C ILE A 71 2.25 -11.95 -21.78
N VAL A 72 2.82 -13.16 -21.74
CA VAL A 72 3.36 -13.73 -20.51
C VAL A 72 4.48 -12.84 -19.95
N SER A 73 5.37 -12.36 -20.80
CA SER A 73 6.46 -11.46 -20.40
C SER A 73 5.92 -10.14 -19.82
N LEU A 74 4.98 -9.49 -20.51
CA LEU A 74 4.37 -8.23 -20.06
C LEU A 74 3.61 -8.41 -18.76
N VAL A 75 2.75 -9.42 -18.68
CA VAL A 75 1.97 -9.71 -17.47
C VAL A 75 2.89 -10.05 -16.29
N THR A 76 3.97 -10.81 -16.52
CA THR A 76 4.96 -11.08 -15.47
C THR A 76 5.62 -9.77 -15.02
N GLN A 77 6.07 -8.92 -15.93
CA GLN A 77 6.74 -7.67 -15.55
C GLN A 77 5.86 -6.77 -14.65
N TYR A 78 4.57 -6.65 -14.94
CA TYR A 78 3.69 -5.68 -14.26
C TYR A 78 2.83 -6.29 -13.14
N PHE A 79 2.52 -7.59 -13.20
CA PHE A 79 1.58 -8.27 -12.31
C PHE A 79 2.16 -9.53 -11.62
N ASP A 80 3.49 -9.74 -11.65
CA ASP A 80 4.14 -10.90 -11.00
C ASP A 80 3.71 -11.08 -9.55
N PHE A 81 3.71 -9.99 -8.76
CA PHE A 81 3.40 -10.09 -7.34
C PHE A 81 1.96 -10.56 -7.08
N GLN A 82 1.00 -10.07 -7.86
CA GLN A 82 -0.41 -10.41 -7.75
C GLN A 82 -0.61 -11.89 -8.09
N LEU A 83 -0.02 -12.34 -9.19
CA LEU A 83 -0.16 -13.71 -9.69
C LEU A 83 0.57 -14.74 -8.83
N ASN A 84 1.81 -14.45 -8.44
CA ASN A 84 2.68 -15.43 -7.78
C ASN A 84 2.61 -15.33 -6.24
N THR A 85 2.20 -14.19 -5.70
CA THR A 85 2.12 -13.98 -4.23
C THR A 85 0.69 -13.78 -3.74
N GLU A 86 -0.09 -12.85 -4.29
CA GLU A 86 -1.40 -12.50 -3.73
C GLU A 86 -2.44 -13.62 -3.91
N VAL A 87 -2.48 -14.28 -5.08
CA VAL A 87 -3.38 -15.42 -5.34
C VAL A 87 -3.15 -16.56 -4.32
N ASN A 88 -1.90 -16.76 -3.90
CA ASN A 88 -1.58 -17.77 -2.88
C ASN A 88 -1.87 -17.31 -1.45
N ARG A 89 -2.02 -15.99 -1.23
CA ARG A 89 -2.21 -15.37 0.08
C ARG A 89 -3.67 -15.19 0.44
N TYR A 90 -4.53 -14.91 -0.54
CA TYR A 90 -5.91 -14.55 -0.32
C TYR A 90 -6.86 -15.57 -0.98
N ASP A 91 -7.62 -16.30 -0.16
CA ASP A 91 -8.50 -17.38 -0.61
C ASP A 91 -9.57 -16.93 -1.63
N LEU A 92 -9.92 -15.64 -1.64
CA LEU A 92 -10.92 -15.05 -2.54
C LEU A 92 -10.32 -14.51 -3.85
N LEU A 93 -9.00 -14.43 -3.97
CA LEU A 93 -8.33 -13.97 -5.19
C LEU A 93 -7.82 -15.17 -5.99
N THR A 94 -8.38 -15.40 -7.16
CA THR A 94 -7.91 -16.46 -8.05
C THR A 94 -7.04 -15.91 -9.16
N TYR A 95 -6.22 -16.78 -9.79
CA TYR A 95 -5.47 -16.44 -10.99
C TYR A 95 -6.39 -15.83 -12.08
N LYS A 96 -7.57 -16.43 -12.29
CA LYS A 96 -8.57 -15.92 -13.24
C LYS A 96 -8.99 -14.48 -12.91
N ASN A 97 -9.22 -14.16 -11.64
CA ASN A 97 -9.60 -12.80 -11.25
C ASN A 97 -8.53 -11.77 -11.60
N VAL A 98 -7.25 -12.11 -11.41
CA VAL A 98 -6.15 -11.22 -11.82
C VAL A 98 -6.09 -11.06 -13.34
N MET A 99 -6.27 -12.15 -14.09
CA MET A 99 -6.27 -12.09 -15.57
C MET A 99 -7.46 -11.31 -16.15
N ASP A 100 -8.64 -11.48 -15.56
CA ASP A 100 -9.84 -10.70 -15.89
C ASP A 100 -9.61 -9.21 -15.55
N PHE A 101 -8.99 -8.92 -14.40
CA PHE A 101 -8.62 -7.55 -14.03
C PHE A 101 -7.65 -6.93 -15.03
N ILE A 102 -6.63 -7.68 -15.47
CA ILE A 102 -5.66 -7.17 -16.47
C ILE A 102 -6.38 -6.83 -17.78
N GLU A 103 -7.33 -7.64 -18.20
CA GLU A 103 -8.14 -7.37 -19.40
C GLU A 103 -8.92 -6.06 -19.26
N ASP A 104 -9.70 -5.92 -18.19
CA ASP A 104 -10.48 -4.71 -17.89
C ASP A 104 -9.58 -3.48 -17.67
N PHE A 105 -8.40 -3.68 -17.09
CA PHE A 105 -7.41 -2.63 -16.88
C PHE A 105 -6.88 -2.07 -18.20
N VAL A 106 -6.49 -2.95 -19.12
CA VAL A 106 -5.98 -2.58 -20.45
C VAL A 106 -7.06 -1.90 -21.29
N ASN A 107 -8.29 -2.41 -21.24
CA ASN A 107 -9.37 -1.91 -22.09
C ASN A 107 -10.08 -0.66 -21.53
N HIS A 108 -10.14 -0.51 -20.22
CA HIS A 108 -11.02 0.48 -19.58
C HIS A 108 -10.35 1.25 -18.44
N ARG A 109 -9.87 0.57 -17.40
CA ARG A 109 -9.53 1.25 -16.13
C ARG A 109 -8.36 2.22 -16.25
N PHE A 110 -7.32 1.86 -17.01
CA PHE A 110 -6.14 2.71 -17.17
C PHE A 110 -6.53 4.10 -17.72
N TRP A 111 -7.38 4.12 -18.74
CA TRP A 111 -7.80 5.34 -19.44
C TRP A 111 -8.67 6.28 -18.58
N GLY A 112 -9.23 5.80 -17.48
CA GLY A 112 -10.01 6.61 -16.54
C GLY A 112 -9.20 7.17 -15.36
N LEU A 113 -7.99 6.66 -15.13
CA LEU A 113 -7.23 6.88 -13.89
C LEU A 113 -6.91 8.35 -13.63
N GLU A 114 -6.37 9.05 -14.63
CA GLU A 114 -6.02 10.47 -14.49
C GLU A 114 -7.27 11.32 -14.26
N LYS A 115 -8.38 11.02 -14.94
CA LYS A 115 -9.64 11.73 -14.72
C LYS A 115 -10.18 11.50 -13.30
N GLU A 116 -10.06 10.29 -12.78
CA GLU A 116 -10.58 9.91 -11.48
C GLU A 116 -9.73 10.46 -10.32
N PHE A 117 -8.39 10.40 -10.43
CA PHE A 117 -7.49 10.70 -9.31
C PHE A 117 -6.53 11.87 -9.56
N GLY A 118 -6.42 12.38 -10.80
CA GLY A 118 -5.44 13.40 -11.16
C GLY A 118 -5.63 14.71 -10.39
N HIS A 119 -6.87 15.07 -10.07
CA HIS A 119 -7.19 16.28 -9.31
C HIS A 119 -6.66 16.29 -7.87
N TYR A 120 -6.19 15.16 -7.33
CA TYR A 120 -5.56 15.10 -6.02
C TYR A 120 -4.13 15.61 -6.00
N PHE A 121 -3.46 15.69 -7.16
CA PHE A 121 -2.02 15.93 -7.25
C PHE A 121 -1.71 17.02 -8.29
N PRO A 122 -0.60 17.76 -8.13
CA PRO A 122 -0.11 18.65 -9.19
C PRO A 122 0.17 17.91 -10.51
N ASP A 123 0.77 16.71 -10.44
CA ASP A 123 1.10 15.89 -11.61
C ASP A 123 1.08 14.39 -11.28
N ILE A 124 -0.07 13.74 -11.49
CA ILE A 124 -0.24 12.31 -11.23
C ILE A 124 0.62 11.42 -12.14
N SER A 125 1.05 11.92 -13.30
CA SER A 125 1.84 11.11 -14.26
C SER A 125 3.22 10.74 -13.74
N LYS A 126 3.76 11.56 -12.83
CA LYS A 126 5.05 11.32 -12.16
C LYS A 126 4.94 10.40 -10.95
N LEU A 127 3.73 10.14 -10.45
CA LEU A 127 3.55 9.24 -9.32
C LEU A 127 3.67 7.78 -9.78
N ARG A 128 4.23 6.94 -8.91
CA ARG A 128 4.31 5.50 -9.13
C ARG A 128 3.11 4.81 -8.51
N ILE A 129 2.33 4.11 -9.32
CA ILE A 129 1.06 3.49 -8.97
C ILE A 129 1.15 1.97 -9.14
N ALA A 130 0.51 1.24 -8.24
CA ALA A 130 0.37 -0.21 -8.29
C ALA A 130 -1.05 -0.63 -7.93
N TYR A 131 -1.41 -1.87 -8.28
CA TYR A 131 -2.74 -2.44 -8.05
C TYR A 131 -2.65 -3.64 -7.14
N PHE A 132 -3.37 -3.66 -6.02
CA PHE A 132 -3.24 -4.77 -5.07
C PHE A 132 -4.58 -5.22 -4.53
N TYR A 133 -4.65 -6.52 -4.25
CA TYR A 133 -5.85 -7.10 -3.70
C TYR A 133 -6.14 -6.59 -2.29
N SER A 134 -7.38 -6.19 -2.08
CA SER A 134 -7.86 -5.74 -0.80
C SER A 134 -9.38 -5.77 -0.71
N ARG A 135 -9.90 -6.32 0.41
CA ARG A 135 -11.34 -6.36 0.73
C ARG A 135 -12.26 -6.89 -0.38
N GLY A 136 -11.79 -7.79 -1.23
CA GLY A 136 -12.61 -8.38 -2.29
C GLY A 136 -12.31 -7.87 -3.69
N ASP A 137 -11.46 -6.84 -3.84
CA ASP A 137 -11.16 -6.24 -5.15
C ASP A 137 -9.68 -5.90 -5.30
N ILE A 138 -9.24 -5.65 -6.54
CA ILE A 138 -7.90 -5.13 -6.85
C ILE A 138 -7.99 -3.61 -6.94
N GLU A 139 -7.36 -2.93 -5.98
CA GLU A 139 -7.49 -1.49 -5.78
C GLU A 139 -6.18 -0.74 -6.13
N PRO A 140 -6.25 0.53 -6.57
CA PRO A 140 -5.08 1.35 -6.89
C PRO A 140 -4.42 1.94 -5.64
N TYR A 141 -3.08 1.95 -5.64
CA TYR A 141 -2.25 2.54 -4.60
C TYR A 141 -1.15 3.39 -5.23
N ALA A 142 -0.93 4.60 -4.71
CA ALA A 142 0.24 5.42 -5.02
C ALA A 142 1.35 5.20 -3.98
N LEU A 143 2.59 5.07 -4.45
CA LEU A 143 3.77 5.03 -3.60
C LEU A 143 4.01 6.42 -2.99
N ILE A 144 4.19 6.47 -1.67
CA ILE A 144 4.58 7.69 -0.96
C ILE A 144 6.11 7.75 -0.96
N ASP A 145 6.67 8.12 -2.11
CA ASP A 145 8.10 8.36 -2.30
C ASP A 145 8.45 9.86 -2.23
N ASP A 146 9.68 10.19 -2.59
CA ASP A 146 10.15 11.57 -2.58
C ASP A 146 9.43 12.44 -3.61
N GLU A 147 9.03 11.90 -4.76
CA GLU A 147 8.26 12.63 -5.77
C GLU A 147 6.86 12.95 -5.25
N PHE A 148 6.16 11.96 -4.68
CA PHE A 148 4.87 12.18 -4.03
C PHE A 148 4.95 13.29 -2.96
N THR A 149 5.95 13.18 -2.07
CA THR A 149 6.14 14.14 -0.96
C THR A 149 6.46 15.53 -1.50
N ASN A 150 7.35 15.62 -2.49
CA ASN A 150 7.81 16.88 -3.05
C ASN A 150 6.70 17.60 -3.83
N GLN A 151 5.83 16.88 -4.53
CA GLN A 151 4.66 17.49 -5.17
C GLN A 151 3.71 18.15 -4.16
N LEU A 152 3.51 17.54 -2.99
CA LEU A 152 2.60 18.09 -1.98
C LEU A 152 3.23 19.26 -1.22
N TYR A 153 4.51 19.16 -0.84
CA TYR A 153 5.11 20.08 0.13
C TYR A 153 6.27 20.91 -0.41
N GLY A 154 6.72 20.68 -1.65
CA GLY A 154 7.92 21.31 -2.22
C GLY A 154 9.23 20.94 -1.51
N SER A 155 9.19 19.93 -0.65
CA SER A 155 10.32 19.48 0.18
C SER A 155 10.12 18.01 0.58
N THR A 156 11.22 17.28 0.72
CA THR A 156 11.26 15.93 1.31
C THR A 156 11.65 15.92 2.79
N TYR A 157 11.84 17.11 3.38
CA TYR A 157 12.15 17.33 4.78
C TYR A 157 11.09 18.21 5.44
N ASN A 158 10.11 17.56 6.08
CA ASN A 158 8.92 18.18 6.67
C ASN A 158 8.78 17.72 8.13
N PRO A 159 9.62 18.18 9.06
CA PRO A 159 9.59 17.75 10.44
C PRO A 159 8.31 18.21 11.16
N LYS A 160 7.60 17.28 11.81
CA LYS A 160 6.42 17.58 12.63
C LYS A 160 6.39 16.72 13.90
N SER A 161 5.82 17.27 14.98
CA SER A 161 5.58 16.52 16.21
C SER A 161 4.34 15.62 16.03
N LEU A 162 4.53 14.33 16.26
CA LEU A 162 3.55 13.28 15.99
C LEU A 162 3.50 12.28 17.15
N MET A 163 2.46 11.48 17.15
CA MET A 163 2.20 10.42 18.14
C MET A 163 1.95 9.08 17.43
N HIS A 164 2.32 7.98 18.08
CA HIS A 164 2.09 6.63 17.58
C HIS A 164 1.73 5.67 18.72
N TYR A 165 0.61 4.94 18.58
CA TYR A 165 0.22 3.86 19.50
C TYR A 165 1.06 2.61 19.25
N THR A 166 1.59 2.02 20.31
CA THR A 166 2.45 0.84 20.21
C THR A 166 2.54 0.08 21.53
N THR A 167 3.38 -0.96 21.55
CA THR A 167 3.74 -1.71 22.76
C THR A 167 5.02 -1.14 23.38
N GLU A 168 5.25 -1.36 24.67
CA GLU A 168 6.51 -0.97 25.34
C GLU A 168 7.76 -1.44 24.58
N LYS A 169 7.78 -2.72 24.19
CA LYS A 169 8.88 -3.33 23.43
C LYS A 169 9.15 -2.59 22.13
N HIS A 170 8.10 -2.23 21.39
CA HIS A 170 8.23 -1.53 20.12
C HIS A 170 8.61 -0.06 20.30
N ALA A 171 8.12 0.61 21.35
CA ALA A 171 8.55 1.96 21.71
C ALA A 171 10.06 1.99 21.98
N LEU A 172 10.57 1.07 22.81
CA LEU A 172 12.00 0.95 23.09
C LEU A 172 12.81 0.55 21.83
N ASN A 173 12.25 -0.26 20.94
CA ASN A 173 12.89 -0.59 19.68
C ASN A 173 13.01 0.63 18.75
N MET A 174 11.96 1.47 18.70
CA MET A 174 11.96 2.70 17.92
C MET A 174 13.06 3.66 18.39
N VAL A 175 13.25 3.83 19.70
CA VAL A 175 14.37 4.61 20.27
C VAL A 175 15.71 4.06 19.78
N LYS A 176 15.96 2.76 19.92
CA LYS A 176 17.21 2.11 19.51
C LYS A 176 17.50 2.29 18.01
N VAL A 177 16.49 2.12 17.16
CA VAL A 177 16.65 2.23 15.70
C VAL A 177 16.99 3.67 15.30
N ILE A 178 16.38 4.67 15.96
CA ILE A 178 16.66 6.08 15.73
C ILE A 178 18.08 6.44 16.20
N GLU A 179 18.45 6.08 17.43
CA GLU A 179 19.78 6.38 18.00
C GLU A 179 20.93 5.76 17.20
N ASN A 180 20.69 4.59 16.60
CA ASN A 180 21.68 3.91 15.77
C ASN A 180 21.69 4.39 14.30
N ASN A 181 20.89 5.40 13.93
CA ASN A 181 20.71 5.86 12.54
C ASN A 181 20.29 4.76 11.57
N GLN A 182 19.48 3.80 12.05
CA GLN A 182 18.98 2.66 11.26
C GLN A 182 17.52 2.85 10.82
N ASN A 183 16.96 4.04 11.05
CA ASN A 183 15.56 4.26 10.75
C ASN A 183 15.34 4.53 9.26
N SER A 184 14.87 3.50 8.55
CA SER A 184 14.57 3.55 7.11
C SER A 184 13.09 3.35 6.79
N TYR A 185 12.22 3.24 7.80
CA TYR A 185 10.81 2.91 7.58
C TYR A 185 9.86 4.03 8.01
N ASP A 186 8.80 4.18 7.22
CA ASP A 186 7.71 5.10 7.49
C ASP A 186 6.64 4.41 8.35
N ILE A 187 6.14 5.14 9.35
CA ILE A 187 5.06 4.68 10.23
C ILE A 187 3.82 5.54 10.07
N SER A 188 2.67 4.91 10.33
CA SER A 188 1.40 5.61 10.51
C SER A 188 1.36 6.26 11.89
N SER A 189 0.96 7.52 11.95
CA SER A 189 1.01 8.38 13.14
C SER A 189 -0.11 9.42 13.10
N PHE A 190 -0.28 10.18 14.18
CA PHE A 190 -1.37 11.15 14.36
C PHE A 190 -0.91 12.30 15.26
N THR A 191 -1.64 13.41 15.32
CA THR A 191 -1.29 14.54 16.21
C THR A 191 -2.08 14.52 17.52
N VAL A 192 -3.22 13.84 17.55
CA VAL A 192 -4.12 13.80 18.72
C VAL A 192 -4.42 12.35 19.12
N ALA A 193 -4.29 12.07 20.42
CA ALA A 193 -4.39 10.74 21.01
C ALA A 193 -5.54 10.62 22.02
N GLU A 194 -6.73 11.11 21.65
CA GLU A 194 -7.87 11.24 22.56
C GLU A 194 -8.65 9.95 22.80
N ARG A 195 -8.46 8.93 21.96
CA ARG A 195 -9.25 7.69 22.02
C ARG A 195 -8.34 6.48 22.22
N PRO A 196 -8.71 5.52 23.10
CA PRO A 196 -7.97 4.27 23.21
C PRO A 196 -7.86 3.59 21.85
N PHE A 197 -6.67 3.12 21.51
CA PHE A 197 -6.49 2.36 20.28
C PHE A 197 -7.26 1.04 20.35
N PHE A 198 -7.80 0.58 19.22
CA PHE A 198 -8.66 -0.60 19.20
C PHE A 198 -7.95 -1.90 19.61
N ARG A 199 -6.61 -1.93 19.56
CA ARG A 199 -5.80 -3.06 20.04
C ARG A 199 -5.37 -2.85 21.48
N LYS A 200 -5.84 -3.72 22.37
CA LYS A 200 -5.58 -3.65 23.82
C LYS A 200 -4.08 -3.68 24.17
N GLU A 201 -3.27 -4.36 23.36
CA GLU A 201 -1.83 -4.44 23.55
C GLU A 201 -1.08 -3.15 23.18
N SER A 202 -1.69 -2.24 22.41
CA SER A 202 -1.07 -0.98 21.98
C SER A 202 -1.36 0.13 23.00
N ASN A 203 -0.90 -0.10 24.23
CA ASN A 203 -1.18 0.73 25.40
C ASN A 203 -0.05 1.74 25.72
N TYR A 204 0.87 1.98 24.79
CA TYR A 204 1.85 3.06 24.89
C TYR A 204 1.66 4.05 23.75
N ILE A 205 1.81 5.34 24.03
CA ILE A 205 2.03 6.38 23.01
C ILE A 205 3.50 6.76 23.04
N VAL A 206 4.10 6.79 21.85
CA VAL A 206 5.38 7.46 21.61
C VAL A 206 5.09 8.80 20.96
N GLU A 207 5.56 9.88 21.58
CA GLU A 207 5.62 11.20 20.96
C GLU A 207 7.00 11.38 20.34
N PHE A 208 7.04 11.85 19.09
CA PHE A 208 8.28 11.93 18.33
C PHE A 208 8.23 13.06 17.29
N ILE A 209 9.39 13.56 16.90
CA ILE A 209 9.53 14.34 15.67
C ILE A 209 9.66 13.34 14.51
N GLY A 210 8.76 13.41 13.55
CA GLY A 210 8.79 12.63 12.32
C GLY A 210 9.01 13.51 11.09
N ASN A 211 9.75 13.02 10.11
CA ASN A 211 9.81 13.60 8.78
C ASN A 211 8.56 13.17 8.01
N VAL A 212 7.59 14.08 7.85
CA VAL A 212 6.31 13.78 7.20
C VAL A 212 6.52 13.57 5.70
N ARG A 213 5.98 12.45 5.22
CA ARG A 213 5.90 12.06 3.81
C ARG A 213 4.53 12.34 3.21
N ALA A 214 3.47 12.16 4.00
CA ALA A 214 2.11 12.54 3.64
C ALA A 214 1.26 12.74 4.90
N GLY A 215 0.36 13.72 4.87
CA GLY A 215 -0.68 13.94 5.88
C GLY A 215 -2.08 13.75 5.30
N PHE A 216 -3.00 13.27 6.14
CA PHE A 216 -4.39 12.99 5.79
C PHE A 216 -5.34 13.44 6.91
N ARG A 217 -6.49 14.03 6.55
CA ARG A 217 -7.51 14.55 7.49
C ARG A 217 -8.32 13.46 8.20
N SER A 218 -8.28 12.25 7.68
CA SER A 218 -8.89 11.03 8.21
C SER A 218 -7.93 9.87 8.04
N ASP A 219 -8.27 8.73 8.65
CA ASP A 219 -7.60 7.46 8.41
C ASP A 219 -7.40 7.16 6.92
N ILE A 220 -6.30 6.48 6.64
CA ILE A 220 -5.96 6.06 5.30
C ILE A 220 -5.70 4.56 5.28
N LYS A 221 -6.00 3.96 4.14
CA LYS A 221 -5.57 2.59 3.87
C LYS A 221 -4.16 2.63 3.28
N SER A 222 -3.18 2.32 4.12
CA SER A 222 -1.77 2.26 3.71
C SER A 222 -1.09 0.96 4.13
N PHE A 223 -0.02 0.59 3.41
CA PHE A 223 0.86 -0.52 3.75
C PHE A 223 2.32 -0.17 3.53
N ALA A 224 3.23 -0.92 4.15
CA ALA A 224 4.68 -0.75 3.97
C ALA A 224 5.16 -1.49 2.71
N THR A 225 6.22 -0.97 2.11
CA THR A 225 6.88 -1.55 0.93
C THR A 225 8.25 -2.12 1.28
N SER A 226 8.90 -2.82 0.35
CA SER A 226 10.21 -3.43 0.57
C SER A 226 11.31 -2.43 0.91
N SER A 227 11.18 -1.18 0.46
CA SER A 227 12.09 -0.08 0.79
C SER A 227 11.89 0.51 2.18
N GLY A 228 10.81 0.14 2.88
CA GLY A 228 10.38 0.77 4.13
C GLY A 228 9.46 1.98 3.93
N ARG A 229 9.27 2.44 2.69
CA ARG A 229 8.24 3.43 2.33
C ARG A 229 6.85 2.88 2.51
N ARG A 230 5.83 3.73 2.44
CA ARG A 230 4.43 3.30 2.40
C ARG A 230 3.77 3.65 1.09
N ALA A 231 2.67 2.97 0.79
CA ALA A 231 1.77 3.34 -0.29
C ALA A 231 0.38 3.60 0.26
N VAL A 232 -0.35 4.48 -0.41
CA VAL A 232 -1.70 4.93 -0.05
C VAL A 232 -2.72 4.50 -1.10
N ASN A 233 -3.86 4.02 -0.65
CA ASN A 233 -4.99 3.69 -1.52
C ASN A 233 -5.66 4.96 -2.07
N LEU A 234 -5.82 5.05 -3.39
CA LEU A 234 -6.36 6.26 -4.02
C LEU A 234 -7.86 6.49 -3.73
N TYR A 235 -8.64 5.42 -3.51
CA TYR A 235 -10.06 5.58 -3.12
C TYR A 235 -10.25 6.18 -1.71
N ARG A 236 -9.17 6.32 -0.94
CA ARG A 236 -9.23 6.92 0.41
C ARG A 236 -8.88 8.41 0.43
N LEU A 237 -8.70 9.01 -0.75
CA LEU A 237 -8.36 10.43 -0.87
C LEU A 237 -9.59 11.34 -0.87
N GLU A 238 -10.79 10.79 -1.06
CA GLU A 238 -12.04 11.51 -0.84
C GLU A 238 -12.27 11.79 0.66
N TYR A 239 -12.92 12.91 0.95
CA TYR A 239 -13.26 13.34 2.30
C TYR A 239 -14.70 13.85 2.37
N PRO A 240 -15.40 13.74 3.52
CA PRO A 240 -16.75 14.26 3.64
C PRO A 240 -16.85 15.76 3.34
N GLY A 241 -17.66 16.08 2.34
CA GLY A 241 -17.73 17.40 1.74
C GLY A 241 -17.46 17.31 0.24
N LYS A 242 -17.58 18.43 -0.47
CA LYS A 242 -17.16 18.55 -1.88
C LYS A 242 -16.14 19.67 -2.08
N ASP A 243 -15.62 20.18 -0.97
CA ASP A 243 -14.83 21.41 -0.86
C ASP A 243 -13.37 21.14 -0.49
N ILE A 244 -13.09 20.00 0.14
CA ILE A 244 -11.74 19.60 0.56
C ILE A 244 -11.53 18.10 0.37
N ASN A 245 -10.29 17.71 0.10
CA ASN A 245 -9.87 16.32 -0.04
C ASN A 245 -9.27 15.79 1.27
N ASN A 246 -9.09 14.47 1.37
CA ASN A 246 -8.49 13.86 2.54
C ASN A 246 -6.99 14.17 2.63
N ILE A 247 -6.31 14.34 1.48
CA ILE A 247 -4.90 14.77 1.44
C ILE A 247 -4.73 16.12 2.13
N CYS A 248 -3.67 16.23 2.93
CA CYS A 248 -3.18 17.49 3.44
C CYS A 248 -2.12 18.08 2.52
N TYR A 249 -2.51 19.10 1.75
CA TYR A 249 -1.62 19.92 0.93
C TYR A 249 -0.73 20.84 1.78
N GLU A 250 -1.25 21.29 2.92
CA GLU A 250 -0.50 22.05 3.92
C GLU A 250 -0.58 21.31 5.25
N LEU A 251 0.57 21.08 5.89
CA LEU A 251 0.63 20.30 7.12
C LEU A 251 0.02 21.02 8.33
N ASP A 252 0.04 22.35 8.33
CA ASP A 252 -0.46 23.15 9.45
C ASP A 252 -1.99 23.27 9.46
N SER A 253 -2.64 23.20 8.29
CA SER A 253 -4.11 23.21 8.18
C SER A 253 -4.74 21.81 8.26
N CYS A 254 -3.91 20.77 8.34
CA CYS A 254 -4.32 19.37 8.39
C CYS A 254 -4.98 18.97 9.73
N ASP A 255 -4.60 19.65 10.82
CA ASP A 255 -5.10 19.39 12.19
C ASP A 255 -6.38 20.19 12.53
N GLY A 256 -7.07 20.73 11.51
CA GLY A 256 -8.28 21.53 11.66
C GLY A 256 -9.54 20.73 11.99
N GLU A 257 -10.72 21.28 11.66
CA GLU A 257 -12.01 20.66 11.96
C GLU A 257 -12.15 19.27 11.31
N ILE A 258 -12.28 18.24 12.15
CA ILE A 258 -12.42 16.85 11.73
C ILE A 258 -13.90 16.56 11.46
N ARG A 259 -14.24 16.27 10.21
CA ARG A 259 -15.60 15.91 9.77
C ARG A 259 -15.93 14.42 9.89
N THR A 260 -14.97 13.62 10.34
CA THR A 260 -15.12 12.18 10.52
C THR A 260 -15.01 11.81 11.99
N SER A 261 -15.46 10.61 12.33
CA SER A 261 -15.20 10.03 13.66
C SER A 261 -13.79 9.44 13.78
N LEU A 262 -12.95 9.59 12.76
CA LEU A 262 -11.63 8.95 12.65
C LEU A 262 -10.56 10.01 12.91
N TRP A 263 -9.40 9.59 13.41
CA TRP A 263 -8.27 10.51 13.61
C TRP A 263 -7.67 10.89 12.26
N ASN A 264 -6.98 12.02 12.24
CA ASN A 264 -6.05 12.33 11.17
C ASN A 264 -4.91 11.30 11.15
N GLU A 265 -4.30 11.13 9.98
CA GLU A 265 -3.21 10.19 9.79
C GLU A 265 -2.04 10.86 9.09
N TYR A 266 -0.85 10.69 9.63
CA TYR A 266 0.41 11.10 9.02
C TYR A 266 1.28 9.89 8.78
N ILE A 267 1.83 9.80 7.58
CA ILE A 267 2.90 8.89 7.24
C ILE A 267 4.21 9.63 7.40
N ALA A 268 5.06 9.15 8.31
CA ALA A 268 6.31 9.83 8.64
C ALA A 268 7.45 8.85 8.93
N THR A 269 8.67 9.28 8.60
CA THR A 269 9.92 8.62 9.03
C THR A 269 10.30 9.20 10.41
N PRO A 270 10.33 8.41 11.50
CA PRO A 270 10.76 8.93 12.80
C PRO A 270 12.18 9.54 12.81
N ILE A 271 12.35 10.71 13.42
CA ILE A 271 13.65 11.40 13.53
C ILE A 271 14.15 11.38 14.97
N LYS A 272 13.26 11.63 15.93
CA LYS A 272 13.63 11.75 17.35
C LYS A 272 12.45 11.43 18.25
N VAL A 273 12.63 10.57 19.23
CA VAL A 273 11.63 10.34 20.29
C VAL A 273 11.69 11.50 21.29
N LEU A 274 10.52 12.04 21.63
CA LEU A 274 10.35 13.10 22.62
C LEU A 274 9.90 12.53 23.97
N ASN A 275 8.96 11.59 23.93
CA ASN A 275 8.32 11.05 25.13
C ASN A 275 7.72 9.66 24.86
N ILE A 276 7.63 8.84 25.91
CA ILE A 276 6.94 7.55 25.89
C ILE A 276 6.06 7.48 27.13
N ARG A 277 4.75 7.33 26.94
CA ARG A 277 3.80 7.18 28.05
C ARG A 277 2.92 5.95 27.89
N LYS A 278 2.62 5.30 29.00
CA LYS A 278 1.59 4.27 29.07
C LYS A 278 0.22 4.93 29.19
N ILE A 279 -0.77 4.32 28.55
CA ILE A 279 -2.17 4.72 28.62
C ILE A 279 -2.91 3.63 29.36
N ASN A 280 -3.75 4.05 30.30
CA ASN A 280 -4.57 3.16 31.11
C ASN A 280 -5.82 2.70 30.37
#